data_AF-A0A2E9Y6T9-F1
#
_entry.id   AF-A0A2E9Y6T9-F1
#
_cell.length_a   1.000
_cell.length_b   1.000
_cell.length_c   1.000
_cell.angle_alpha   90.00
_cell.angle_beta   90.00
_cell.angle_gamma   90.00
#
_symmetry.space_group_name_H-M   'P 1'
#
loop_
_entity.id
_entity.type
_entity.pdbx_description
1 polymer ?
#
loop_
_entity_poly.entity_id
_entity_poly.type
_entity_poly.pdbx_seq_one_letter_code
_entity_poly.pdbx_strand_id
1 'polypeptide(L)'
;MVRADVSNPDDVKALLSQTEEELGPITDLVNSAALATGIGPIEDLDIEQTRRMLEINVFGLFICCHCAVRRMARRRGGQGGTIINLSSAAARTHASGPLWTIQPARRRSIASPKAWRRNKDPRASVFSA
;
A
#
# COMPACT_ATOMS: atom_id res chain seq x y z
N MET A 1 -3.21 14.72 15.97
CA MET A 1 -3.67 13.73 14.97
C MET A 1 -4.14 14.51 13.75
N VAL A 2 -3.53 14.25 12.59
CA VAL A 2 -3.87 14.93 11.32
C VAL A 2 -4.82 14.03 10.54
N ARG A 3 -5.91 14.59 10.03
CA ARG A 3 -6.85 13.88 9.15
C ARG A 3 -6.39 14.07 7.70
N ALA A 4 -6.27 12.98 6.96
CA ALA A 4 -5.92 13.01 5.54
C ALA A 4 -6.61 11.87 4.79
N ASP A 5 -7.15 12.14 3.59
CA ASP A 5 -7.52 11.11 2.63
C ASP A 5 -6.30 10.78 1.74
N VAL A 6 -5.81 9.54 1.82
CA VAL A 6 -4.65 9.10 1.03
C VAL A 6 -4.89 9.13 -0.49
N SER A 7 -6.15 9.09 -0.93
CA SER A 7 -6.52 9.22 -2.34
C SER A 7 -6.42 10.67 -2.86
N ASN A 8 -6.28 11.66 -1.98
CA ASN A 8 -6.08 13.06 -2.34
C ASN A 8 -4.60 13.46 -2.18
N PRO A 9 -3.90 13.83 -3.27
CA PRO A 9 -2.51 14.26 -3.21
C PRO A 9 -2.24 15.46 -2.29
N ASP A 10 -3.18 16.38 -2.17
CA ASP A 10 -2.97 17.61 -1.39
C ASP A 10 -3.09 17.34 0.11
N ASP A 11 -4.02 16.46 0.53
CA ASP A 11 -4.12 15.98 1.90
C ASP A 11 -2.83 15.27 2.33
N VAL A 12 -2.26 14.43 1.47
CA VAL A 12 -1.00 13.72 1.75
C VAL A 12 0.17 14.69 1.87
N LYS A 13 0.24 15.74 1.03
CA LYS A 13 1.28 16.76 1.14
C LYS A 13 1.16 17.53 2.46
N ALA A 14 -0.06 17.93 2.83
CA ALA A 14 -0.34 18.64 4.06
C ALA A 14 0.02 17.78 5.29
N LEU A 15 -0.37 16.51 5.29
CA LEU A 15 -0.01 15.53 6.33
C LEU A 15 1.51 15.45 6.54
N LEU A 16 2.27 15.29 5.45
CA LEU A 16 3.73 15.18 5.54
C LEU A 16 4.37 16.48 6.00
N SER A 17 3.92 17.64 5.49
CA SER A 17 4.44 18.94 5.91
C SER A 17 4.20 19.20 7.39
N GLN A 18 2.99 18.96 7.89
CA GLN A 18 2.68 19.13 9.31
C GLN A 18 3.48 18.15 10.19
N THR A 19 3.67 16.92 9.73
CA THR A 19 4.51 15.94 10.43
C THR A 19 5.97 16.41 10.51
N GLU A 20 6.49 16.99 9.44
CA GLU A 20 7.85 17.56 9.41
C GLU A 20 8.02 18.75 10.35
N GLU A 21 7.00 19.59 10.47
CA GLU A 21 6.97 20.73 11.39
C GLU A 21 6.95 20.30 12.86
N GLU A 22 6.18 19.26 13.19
CA GLU A 22 5.98 18.81 14.57
C GLU A 22 7.09 17.85 15.05
N LEU A 23 7.58 16.95 14.19
CA LEU A 23 8.45 15.83 14.57
C LEU A 23 9.83 15.85 13.89
N GLY A 24 10.03 16.74 12.92
CA GLY A 24 11.24 16.78 12.10
C GLY A 24 11.16 15.89 10.85
N PRO A 25 12.29 15.71 10.14
CA PRO A 25 12.30 15.10 8.81
C PRO A 25 11.69 13.69 8.78
N ILE A 26 10.92 13.39 7.73
CA ILE A 26 10.34 12.04 7.55
C ILE A 26 11.44 11.03 7.28
N THR A 27 11.58 10.04 8.15
CA THR A 27 12.51 8.91 7.98
C THR A 27 11.81 7.62 7.60
N ASP A 28 10.56 7.44 8.02
CA ASP A 28 9.82 6.20 7.85
C ASP A 28 8.36 6.47 7.49
N LEU A 29 7.84 5.76 6.50
CA LEU A 29 6.44 5.79 6.08
C LEU A 29 5.84 4.39 6.19
N VAL A 30 4.69 4.27 6.84
CA VAL A 30 3.90 3.03 6.88
C VAL A 30 2.55 3.27 6.18
N ASN A 31 2.38 2.68 5.01
CA ASN A 31 1.11 2.70 4.27
C ASN A 31 0.19 1.62 4.82
N SER A 32 -0.77 2.04 5.66
CA SER A 32 -1.75 1.16 6.31
C SER A 32 -3.20 1.40 5.87
N ALA A 33 -3.47 2.47 5.12
CA ALA A 33 -4.82 2.79 4.67
C ALA A 33 -5.29 1.76 3.64
N ALA A 34 -6.38 1.05 3.95
CA ALA A 34 -6.97 0.06 3.07
C ALA A 34 -8.50 0.03 3.23
N LEU A 35 -9.19 -0.19 2.12
CA LEU A 35 -10.62 -0.42 2.03
C LEU A 35 -10.86 -1.80 1.39
N ALA A 36 -11.77 -2.60 1.96
CA ALA A 36 -12.14 -3.91 1.42
C ALA A 36 -13.62 -3.91 1.03
N THR A 37 -13.92 -3.36 -0.14
CA THR A 37 -15.28 -3.25 -0.72
C THR A 37 -15.30 -3.79 -2.15
N GLY A 38 -16.47 -4.13 -2.69
CA GLY A 38 -16.55 -4.73 -4.03
C GLY A 38 -15.91 -6.12 -4.06
N ILE A 39 -16.30 -6.99 -3.12
CA ILE A 39 -15.86 -8.39 -3.07
C ILE A 39 -17.01 -9.27 -3.54
N GLY A 40 -16.80 -10.03 -4.61
CA GLY A 40 -17.83 -10.89 -5.19
C GLY A 40 -17.49 -11.34 -6.61
N PRO A 41 -18.36 -12.13 -7.26
CA PRO A 41 -18.27 -12.44 -8.69
C PRO A 41 -18.19 -11.17 -9.52
N ILE A 42 -17.39 -11.17 -10.58
CA ILE A 42 -17.08 -9.97 -11.37
C ILE A 42 -18.32 -9.28 -11.95
N GLU A 43 -19.34 -10.07 -12.29
CA GLU A 43 -20.63 -9.63 -12.80
C GLU A 43 -21.52 -8.92 -11.76
N ASP A 44 -21.28 -9.19 -10.48
CA ASP A 44 -22.05 -8.64 -9.35
C ASP A 44 -21.36 -7.44 -8.70
N LEU A 45 -20.16 -7.07 -9.18
CA LEU A 45 -19.39 -5.99 -8.59
C LEU A 45 -19.93 -4.63 -8.99
N ASP A 46 -20.15 -3.79 -7.97
CA ASP A 46 -20.34 -2.37 -8.21
C ASP A 46 -19.03 -1.71 -8.67
N ILE A 47 -19.10 -1.08 -9.84
CA ILE A 47 -17.96 -0.43 -10.48
C ILE A 47 -17.46 0.73 -9.63
N GLU A 48 -18.36 1.48 -8.98
CA GLU A 48 -17.96 2.65 -8.19
C GLU A 48 -17.24 2.24 -6.90
N GLN A 49 -17.79 1.26 -6.17
CA GLN A 49 -17.12 0.68 -5.01
C GLN A 49 -15.75 0.09 -5.35
N THR A 50 -15.64 -0.57 -6.51
CA THR A 50 -14.37 -1.13 -6.98
C THR A 50 -13.37 -0.04 -7.32
N ARG A 51 -13.81 1.03 -8.01
CA ARG A 51 -12.96 2.20 -8.31
C ARG A 51 -12.46 2.83 -7.02
N ARG A 52 -13.34 3.08 -6.05
CA ARG A 52 -12.98 3.68 -4.77
C ARG A 52 -11.98 2.83 -3.99
N MET A 53 -12.15 1.51 -4.01
CA MET A 53 -11.18 0.58 -3.43
C MET A 53 -9.80 0.74 -4.09
N LEU A 54 -9.73 0.79 -5.42
CA LEU A 54 -8.47 0.96 -6.14
C LEU A 54 -7.83 2.34 -5.88
N GLU A 55 -8.63 3.40 -5.83
CA GLU A 55 -8.18 4.75 -5.49
C GLU A 55 -7.50 4.80 -4.12
N ILE A 56 -8.06 4.13 -3.11
CA ILE A 56 -7.48 4.12 -1.76
C ILE A 56 -6.29 3.17 -1.69
N ASN A 57 -6.46 1.91 -2.09
CA ASN A 57 -5.49 0.85 -1.82
C ASN A 57 -4.26 0.93 -2.74
N VAL A 58 -4.45 1.36 -3.98
CA VAL A 58 -3.41 1.35 -5.00
C VAL A 58 -2.92 2.75 -5.27
N PHE A 59 -3.84 3.64 -5.67
CA PHE A 59 -3.44 4.99 -6.05
C PHE A 59 -3.01 5.81 -4.83
N GLY A 60 -3.71 5.69 -3.71
CA GLY A 60 -3.35 6.37 -2.46
C GLY A 60 -1.98 5.95 -1.92
N LEU A 61 -1.66 4.66 -2.02
CA LEU A 61 -0.33 4.14 -1.70
C LEU A 61 0.74 4.75 -2.61
N PHE A 62 0.47 4.85 -3.91
CA PHE A 62 1.38 5.49 -4.86
C PHE A 62 1.59 6.98 -4.53
N ILE A 63 0.52 7.73 -4.23
CA ILE A 63 0.59 9.14 -3.84
C ILE A 63 1.49 9.30 -2.59
N CYS A 64 1.25 8.50 -1.56
CA CYS A 64 2.03 8.53 -0.31
C CYS A 64 3.51 8.25 -0.57
N CYS A 65 3.81 7.18 -1.32
CA CYS A 65 5.18 6.87 -1.72
C CYS A 65 5.81 7.99 -2.54
N HIS A 66 5.10 8.55 -3.51
CA HIS A 66 5.58 9.64 -4.34
C HIS A 66 5.98 10.85 -3.49
N CYS A 67 5.09 11.29 -2.60
CA CYS A 67 5.31 12.47 -1.76
C CYS A 67 6.43 12.25 -0.74
N ALA A 68 6.52 11.05 -0.14
CA ALA A 68 7.56 10.72 0.82
C ALA A 68 8.93 10.56 0.15
N VAL A 69 9.03 9.84 -0.99
CA VAL A 69 10.29 9.67 -1.72
C VAL A 69 10.86 11.01 -2.18
N ARG A 70 10.01 11.97 -2.57
CA ARG A 70 10.48 13.32 -2.92
C ARG A 70 11.21 14.01 -1.79
N ARG A 71 10.83 13.76 -0.53
CA ARG A 71 11.44 14.32 0.68
C ARG A 71 12.65 13.50 1.15
N MET A 72 12.54 12.16 1.14
CA MET A 72 13.59 11.27 1.63
C MET A 72 14.76 11.07 0.67
N ALA A 73 14.56 11.23 -0.65
CA ALA A 73 15.59 10.88 -1.62
C ALA A 73 16.86 11.73 -1.49
N ARG A 74 18.03 11.08 -1.33
CA ARG A 74 19.34 11.74 -1.23
C ARG A 74 19.67 12.66 -2.41
N ARG A 75 19.26 12.29 -3.63
CA ARG A 75 19.41 13.13 -4.84
C ARG A 75 18.62 14.46 -4.78
N ARG A 76 17.72 14.60 -3.81
CA ARG A 76 16.91 15.80 -3.55
C ARG A 76 17.29 16.46 -2.21
N GLY A 77 18.41 16.08 -1.60
CA GLY A 77 18.86 16.61 -0.30
C GLY A 77 18.28 15.91 0.93
N GLY A 78 17.49 14.85 0.76
CA GLY A 78 17.00 14.02 1.87
C GLY A 78 18.07 13.09 2.46
N GLN A 79 17.77 12.48 3.61
CA GLN A 79 18.74 11.62 4.32
C GLN A 79 18.60 10.12 3.98
N GLY A 80 17.62 9.77 3.14
CA GLY A 80 17.13 8.40 2.98
C GLY A 80 16.00 8.10 3.96
N GLY A 81 15.45 6.89 3.88
CA GLY A 81 14.37 6.45 4.76
C GLY A 81 13.79 5.10 4.36
N THR A 82 12.77 4.66 5.06
CA THR A 82 12.09 3.37 4.85
C THR A 82 10.63 3.57 4.48
N ILE A 83 10.13 2.78 3.54
CA ILE A 83 8.70 2.72 3.24
C ILE A 83 8.21 1.29 3.47
N ILE A 84 7.16 1.13 4.27
CA ILE A 84 6.52 -0.14 4.58
C ILE A 84 5.11 -0.10 4.01
N ASN A 85 4.81 -1.02 3.10
CA ASN A 85 3.48 -1.24 2.53
C ASN A 85 2.85 -2.46 3.20
N LEU A 86 1.74 -2.26 3.88
CA LEU A 86 0.98 -3.37 4.46
C LEU A 86 0.07 -3.97 3.38
N SER A 87 0.28 -5.24 3.04
CA SER A 87 -0.62 -6.00 2.16
C SER A 87 -1.29 -7.13 2.92
N SER A 88 -2.45 -7.58 2.43
CA SER A 88 -3.16 -8.72 3.02
C SER A 88 -2.60 -10.04 2.52
N ALA A 89 -2.63 -11.08 3.36
CA ALA A 89 -2.33 -12.44 2.94
C ALA A 89 -3.20 -12.90 1.76
N ALA A 90 -4.40 -12.34 1.60
CA ALA A 90 -5.29 -12.55 0.45
C ALA A 90 -4.67 -12.15 -0.91
N ALA A 91 -3.64 -11.30 -0.92
CA ALA A 91 -2.88 -10.98 -2.14
C ALA A 91 -1.84 -12.05 -2.49
N ARG A 92 -1.40 -12.87 -1.51
CA ARG A 92 -0.41 -13.95 -1.71
C ARG A 92 -1.05 -15.32 -1.85
N THR A 93 -2.09 -15.57 -1.08
CA THR A 93 -2.91 -16.74 -1.27
C THR A 93 -3.86 -16.39 -2.40
N HIS A 94 -3.74 -17.06 -3.54
CA HIS A 94 -4.91 -17.65 -4.17
C HIS A 94 -5.57 -18.54 -3.10
N ALA A 95 -6.24 -17.90 -2.13
CA ALA A 95 -7.11 -18.55 -1.18
C ALA A 95 -8.04 -19.36 -2.07
N SER A 96 -8.20 -20.63 -1.74
CA SER A 96 -8.92 -21.60 -2.54
C SER A 96 -10.33 -21.06 -2.84
N GLY A 97 -10.49 -20.46 -4.04
CA GLY A 97 -11.60 -19.56 -4.39
C GLY A 97 -11.11 -18.13 -4.63
N PRO A 98 -10.82 -17.73 -5.87
CA PRO A 98 -10.25 -16.42 -6.14
C PRO A 98 -11.31 -15.32 -6.00
N LEU A 99 -10.93 -14.24 -5.32
CA LEU A 99 -11.69 -12.98 -5.16
C LEU A 99 -12.12 -12.33 -6.50
N TRP A 100 -11.70 -12.88 -7.64
CA TRP A 100 -11.85 -12.34 -9.00
C TRP A 100 -11.85 -13.42 -10.11
N THR A 101 -12.27 -14.68 -9.89
CA THR A 101 -12.27 -15.66 -11.00
C THR A 101 -13.46 -16.61 -11.05
N ILE A 102 -13.83 -16.93 -12.29
CA ILE A 102 -14.80 -17.92 -12.77
C ILE A 102 -14.38 -19.32 -12.28
N GLN A 103 -15.28 -20.09 -11.64
CA GLN A 103 -15.02 -21.43 -11.05
C GLN A 103 -15.35 -22.55 -12.07
N PRO A 104 -14.61 -23.70 -12.20
CA PRO A 104 -14.59 -24.80 -11.22
C PRO A 104 -13.30 -25.64 -10.99
N ALA A 105 -13.28 -26.25 -9.78
CA ALA A 105 -12.75 -27.56 -9.35
C ALA A 105 -11.35 -27.74 -8.71
N ARG A 106 -11.40 -27.94 -7.38
CA ARG A 106 -10.54 -28.67 -6.41
C ARG A 106 -9.00 -28.66 -6.57
N ARG A 107 -8.31 -28.21 -5.51
CA ARG A 107 -7.10 -28.90 -5.02
C ARG A 107 -6.77 -28.65 -3.54
N ARG A 108 -6.08 -29.65 -2.97
CA ARG A 108 -5.69 -29.89 -1.57
C ARG A 108 -4.55 -28.96 -1.13
N SER A 109 -4.63 -28.40 0.08
CA SER A 109 -3.66 -27.46 0.64
C SER A 109 -2.50 -28.14 1.37
N ILE A 110 -1.27 -27.68 1.14
CA ILE A 110 -0.17 -27.73 2.12
C ILE A 110 0.45 -26.34 2.15
N ALA A 111 0.41 -25.69 3.32
CA ALA A 111 1.06 -24.41 3.57
C ALA A 111 2.51 -24.64 4.03
N SER A 112 3.43 -23.76 3.66
CA SER A 112 4.64 -23.54 4.46
C SER A 112 4.97 -22.04 4.56
N PRO A 113 5.45 -21.56 5.73
CA PRO A 113 5.74 -20.17 5.97
C PRO A 113 7.24 -19.88 5.79
N LYS A 114 7.60 -19.04 4.80
CA LYS A 114 8.87 -18.29 4.74
C LYS A 114 8.95 -17.48 3.44
N ALA A 115 9.15 -16.17 3.53
CA ALA A 115 10.27 -15.47 2.91
C ALA A 115 10.08 -13.95 2.97
N TRP A 116 10.52 -13.36 4.07
CA TRP A 116 11.01 -11.98 4.08
C TRP A 116 12.18 -11.90 3.08
N ARG A 117 11.98 -11.31 1.89
CA ARG A 117 13.04 -11.11 0.90
C ARG A 117 13.53 -9.66 0.96
N ARG A 118 14.75 -9.53 1.47
CA ARG A 118 15.58 -8.32 1.49
C ARG A 118 15.97 -7.92 0.06
N ASN A 119 15.53 -6.76 -0.41
CA ASN A 119 16.12 -6.13 -1.60
C ASN A 119 17.39 -5.38 -1.16
N LYS A 120 18.53 -5.64 -1.82
CA LYS A 120 19.86 -5.14 -1.44
C LYS A 120 20.23 -3.82 -2.14
N ASP A 121 19.34 -2.82 -2.14
CA ASP A 121 19.68 -1.47 -2.60
C ASP A 121 19.58 -0.48 -1.42
N PRO A 122 20.69 0.16 -0.97
CA PRO A 122 20.73 1.06 0.19
C PRO A 122 20.11 2.46 -0.06
N ARG A 123 19.17 2.54 -1.02
CA ARG A 123 18.59 3.78 -1.55
C ARG A 123 17.07 3.72 -1.40
N ALA A 124 16.57 4.00 -0.19
CA ALA A 124 15.16 3.87 0.19
C ALA A 124 14.63 2.44 0.00
N SER A 125 14.73 1.63 1.06
CA SER A 125 14.19 0.27 1.05
C SER A 125 12.67 0.32 1.18
N VAL A 126 11.98 -0.14 0.13
CA VAL A 126 10.53 -0.37 0.14
C VAL A 126 10.31 -1.83 0.54
N PHE A 127 9.59 -2.05 1.65
CA PHE A 127 9.21 -3.37 2.14
C PHE A 127 7.71 -3.57 1.94
N SER A 128 7.31 -4.70 1.37
CA SER A 128 5.91 -5.12 1.28
C SER A 128 5.74 -6.36 2.13
N ALA A 129 4.83 -6.31 3.11
CA ALA A 129 4.50 -7.42 4.01
C ALA A 129 3.17 -8.06 3.66
#